data_AF-A0A8U0A8M4-F1
#
_entry.id   AF-A0A8U0A8M4-F1
#
_cell.length_a   1.000
_cell.length_b   1.000
_cell.length_c   1.000
_cell.angle_alpha   90.00
_cell.angle_beta   90.00
_cell.angle_gamma   90.00
#
_symmetry.space_group_name_H-M   'P 1'
#
loop_
_entity.id
_entity.type
_entity.pdbx_description
1 polymer ?
#
loop_
_entity_poly.entity_id
_entity_poly.type
_entity_poly.pdbx_seq_one_letter_code
_entity_poly.pdbx_strand_id
1 'polypeptide(L)' 'MSMDDILELADVVADSELEGALVWLLRLIGLLALLGGLGLWLLTDMGLLVLPLVLIVGGLILLIVPGLLLTLAELGGEG' A
#
# COMPACT_ATOMS: atom_id res chain seq x y z
N MET A 1 -8.18 -13.56 -21.57
CA MET A 1 -7.09 -13.94 -20.65
C MET A 1 -7.46 -15.31 -20.08
N SER A 2 -6.69 -16.33 -20.42
CA SER A 2 -6.90 -17.71 -19.95
C SER A 2 -6.22 -17.92 -18.59
N MET A 3 -6.45 -19.06 -17.93
CA MET A 3 -5.83 -19.33 -16.62
C MET A 3 -4.32 -19.51 -16.72
N ASP A 4 -3.83 -20.12 -17.80
CA ASP A 4 -2.40 -20.25 -18.06
C ASP A 4 -1.72 -18.88 -18.17
N ASP A 5 -2.36 -17.91 -18.85
CA ASP A 5 -1.86 -16.54 -18.95
C ASP A 5 -1.77 -15.83 -17.57
N ILE A 6 -2.66 -16.17 -16.63
CA ILE A 6 -2.66 -15.59 -15.27
C ILE A 6 -1.54 -16.19 -14.43
N LEU A 7 -1.33 -17.51 -14.53
CA LEU A 7 -0.28 -18.21 -13.78
C LEU A 7 1.11 -17.80 -14.27
N GLU A 8 1.30 -17.60 -15.58
CA GLU A 8 2.56 -17.12 -16.13
C GLU A 8 2.86 -15.67 -15.71
N LEU A 9 1.84 -14.80 -15.61
CA LEU A 9 2.00 -13.46 -15.05
C LEU A 9 2.31 -13.50 -13.54
N ALA A 10 1.74 -14.47 -12.82
CA ALA A 10 1.97 -14.66 -11.39
C ALA A 10 3.40 -15.15 -11.11
N ASP A 11 3.94 -16.06 -11.93
CA ASP A 11 5.33 -16.49 -11.86
C ASP A 11 6.28 -15.31 -12.14
N VAL A 12 5.99 -14.46 -13.13
CA VAL A 12 6.79 -13.25 -13.40
C VAL A 12 6.74 -12.24 -12.25
N VAL A 13 5.60 -12.12 -11.56
CA VAL A 13 5.46 -11.28 -10.35
C VAL A 13 6.21 -11.89 -9.17
N ALA A 14 6.17 -13.21 -9.01
CA ALA A 14 6.83 -13.94 -7.94
C ALA A 14 8.37 -13.92 -8.08
N ASP A 15 8.88 -13.90 -9.31
CA ASP A 15 10.32 -13.99 -9.60
C ASP A 15 11.00 -12.62 -9.73
N SER A 16 10.27 -11.51 -9.54
CA SER A 16 10.76 -10.16 -9.88
C SER A 16 10.85 -9.23 -8.68
N GLU A 17 11.74 -8.23 -8.79
CA GLU A 17 11.81 -6.98 -8.03
C GLU A 17 10.45 -6.25 -7.89
N LEU A 18 9.42 -6.74 -8.60
CA LEU A 18 8.00 -6.41 -8.46
C LEU A 18 7.50 -6.44 -7.02
N GLU A 19 7.97 -7.33 -6.14
CA GLU A 19 7.53 -7.31 -4.73
C GLU A 19 7.93 -5.97 -4.04
N GLY A 20 9.18 -5.54 -4.25
CA GLY A 20 9.67 -4.24 -3.79
C GLY A 20 9.01 -3.06 -4.51
N ALA A 21 8.77 -3.19 -5.82
CA ALA A 21 8.10 -2.15 -6.61
C ALA A 21 6.63 -1.98 -6.22
N LEU A 22 5.91 -3.06 -5.91
CA LEU A 22 4.54 -3.04 -5.39
C LEU A 22 4.48 -2.37 -4.02
N VAL A 23 5.41 -2.69 -3.11
CA VAL A 23 5.48 -2.00 -1.81
C VAL A 23 5.80 -0.52 -1.98
N TRP A 24 6.68 -0.16 -2.92
CA TRP A 24 6.94 1.24 -3.25
C TRP A 24 5.69 1.95 -3.79
N LEU A 25 4.94 1.32 -4.70
CA LEU A 25 3.71 1.88 -5.24
C LEU A 25 2.63 2.04 -4.17
N LEU A 26 2.44 1.05 -3.31
CA LEU A 26 1.51 1.12 -2.18
C LEU A 26 1.89 2.25 -1.22
N ARG A 27 3.19 2.45 -0.97
CA ARG A 27 3.69 3.58 -0.17
C ARG A 27 3.40 4.92 -0.82
N LEU A 28 3.58 5.04 -2.14
CA LEU A 28 3.25 6.26 -2.87
C LEU A 28 1.75 6.58 -2.77
N ILE A 29 0.88 5.58 -2.96
CA ILE A 29 -0.57 5.73 -2.79
C ILE A 29 -0.91 6.12 -1.34
N GLY A 30 -0.30 5.46 -0.35
CA GLY A 30 -0.48 5.77 1.06
C GLY A 30 -0.06 7.20 1.41
N LEU A 31 1.04 7.68 0.85
CA LEU A 31 1.52 9.05 1.02
C LEU A 31 0.53 10.06 0.40
N LEU A 32 0.04 9.79 -0.81
CA LEU A 32 -0.97 10.64 -1.45
C LEU A 32 -2.29 10.67 -0.67
N ALA A 33 -2.73 9.52 -0.15
CA ALA A 33 -3.90 9.43 0.73
C ALA A 33 -3.70 10.23 2.02
N LEU A 34 -2.53 10.14 2.65
CA LEU A 34 -2.19 10.88 3.86
C LEU A 34 -2.20 12.40 3.60
N LEU A 35 -1.56 12.85 2.53
CA LEU A 35 -1.54 14.27 2.14
C LEU A 35 -2.93 14.78 1.76
N GLY A 36 -3.70 13.97 1.02
CA GLY A 36 -5.09 14.29 0.66
C GLY A 36 -6.00 14.38 1.89
N GLY A 37 -5.89 13.42 2.81
CA GLY A 37 -6.64 13.43 4.06
C GLY A 37 -6.26 14.62 4.93
N LEU A 38 -4.98 14.93 5.07
CA LEU A 38 -4.53 16.11 5.82
C LEU A 38 -4.99 17.42 5.17
N GLY A 39 -4.90 17.50 3.84
CA GLY A 39 -5.39 18.64 3.08
C GLY A 39 -6.89 18.85 3.27
N LEU A 40 -7.69 17.79 3.12
CA LEU A 40 -9.13 17.85 3.37
C LEU A 40 -9.43 18.26 4.82
N TRP A 41 -8.73 17.69 5.80
CA TRP A 41 -8.93 18.05 7.21
C TRP A 41 -8.69 19.53 7.49
N LEU A 42 -7.70 20.15 6.84
CA LEU A 42 -7.35 21.56 7.01
C LEU A 42 -8.22 22.52 6.18
N LEU A 43 -8.70 22.07 5.02
CA LEU A 43 -9.38 22.91 4.02
C LEU A 43 -10.90 22.76 4.02
N THR A 44 -11.45 21.74 4.68
CA THR A 44 -12.91 21.47 4.71
C THR A 44 -13.52 21.68 6.09
N ASP A 45 -14.83 21.90 6.10
CA ASP A 45 -15.61 22.15 7.30
C ASP A 45 -15.70 20.93 8.22
N MET A 46 -15.92 21.15 9.52
CA MET A 46 -15.92 20.10 10.58
C MET A 46 -17.00 19.02 10.39
N GLY A 47 -17.91 19.17 9.42
CA GLY A 47 -18.90 18.15 9.05
C GLY A 47 -18.32 16.96 8.28
N LEU A 48 -17.13 17.06 7.71
CA LEU A 48 -16.55 16.03 6.83
C LEU A 48 -15.50 15.12 7.49
N LEU A 49 -15.26 15.21 8.81
CA LEU A 49 -14.12 14.62 9.52
C LEU A 49 -13.87 13.11 9.29
N VAL A 50 -14.90 12.32 8.97
CA VAL A 50 -14.76 10.87 8.74
C VAL A 50 -13.89 10.58 7.52
N LEU A 51 -14.10 11.28 6.41
CA LEU A 51 -13.37 11.02 5.17
C LEU A 51 -11.87 11.36 5.28
N PRO A 52 -11.45 12.54 5.77
CA PRO A 52 -10.07 12.85 6.09
C PRO A 52 -9.44 11.82 7.03
N LEU A 53 -10.15 11.42 8.08
CA LEU A 53 -9.64 10.46 9.05
C LEU A 53 -9.38 9.09 8.41
N VAL A 54 -10.32 8.59 7.60
CA VAL A 54 -10.14 7.33 6.86
C VAL A 54 -8.96 7.40 5.90
N LEU A 55 -8.78 8.52 5.18
CA LEU A 55 -7.65 8.72 4.28
C LEU A 55 -6.30 8.75 5.02
N ILE A 56 -6.25 9.44 6.17
CA ILE A 56 -5.05 9.52 7.01
C ILE A 56 -4.70 8.13 7.56
N VAL A 57 -5.67 7.45 8.20
CA VAL A 57 -5.43 6.14 8.82
C VAL A 57 -5.12 5.08 7.77
N GLY A 58 -5.90 5.02 6.69
CA GLY A 58 -5.65 4.10 5.58
C GLY A 58 -4.32 4.37 4.89
N GLY A 59 -3.97 5.64 4.69
CA GLY A 59 -2.68 6.05 4.14
C GLY A 59 -1.50 5.62 5.02
N LEU A 60 -1.61 5.78 6.34
CA LEU A 60 -0.60 5.31 7.29
C LEU A 60 -0.45 3.79 7.27
N ILE A 61 -1.56 3.06 7.22
CA ILE A 61 -1.56 1.59 7.11
C ILE A 61 -0.81 1.17 5.84
N LEU A 62 -1.13 1.76 4.69
CA LEU A 62 -0.46 1.48 3.42
C LEU A 62 1.04 1.84 3.43
N LEU A 63 1.44 2.84 4.21
CA LEU A 63 2.84 3.26 4.28
C LEU A 63 3.71 2.31 5.11
N ILE A 64 3.11 1.70 6.14
CA ILE A 64 3.82 0.91 7.16
C ILE A 64 3.65 -0.59 6.95
N VAL A 65 2.41 -1.08 6.82
CA VAL A 65 2.10 -2.51 6.84
C VAL A 65 2.80 -3.30 5.74
N PRO A 66 2.82 -2.88 4.46
CA PRO A 66 3.47 -3.65 3.41
C PRO A 66 4.97 -3.84 3.66
N GLY A 67 5.66 -2.82 4.18
CA GLY A 67 7.07 -2.91 4.53
C GLY A 67 7.32 -3.85 5.70
N LEU A 68 6.45 -3.85 6.71
CA LEU A 68 6.55 -4.80 7.82
C LEU A 68 6.34 -6.24 7.36
N LEU A 69 5.39 -6.48 6.46
CA LEU A 69 5.13 -7.82 5.93
C LEU A 69 6.35 -8.38 5.18
N LEU A 70 7.01 -7.55 4.36
CA LEU A 70 8.25 -7.95 3.68
C LEU A 70 9.38 -8.27 4.66
N THR A 71 9.64 -7.38 5.61
CA THR A 71 10.70 -7.61 6.61
C THR A 71 10.41 -8.85 7.46
N LEU A 72 9.15 -9.12 7.79
CA LEU A 72 8.76 -10.33 8.51
C LEU A 72 8.90 -11.61 7.65
N ALA A 73 8.61 -11.53 6.35
CA ALA A 73 8.78 -12.65 5.43
C ALA A 73 10.27 -13.00 5.24
N GLU A 74 11.13 -11.98 5.08
CA GLU A 74 12.58 -12.14 5.02
C GLU A 74 13.12 -12.81 6.29
N LEU A 75 12.74 -12.31 7.47
CA LEU A 75 13.19 -12.85 8.76
C LEU A 75 12.62 -14.25 9.08
N GLY A 76 11.41 -14.56 8.62
CA GLY A 76 10.74 -15.84 8.84
C GLY A 76 11.16 -16.94 7.86
N GLY A 77 11.73 -16.57 6.72
CA GLY A 77 12.23 -17.52 5.70
C GLY A 77 13.61 -18.11 6.02
N GLU A 78 14.39 -17.50 6.93
CA GLU A 78 15.73 -17.95 7.32
C GLU A 78 15.75 -18.92 8.55
N GLY A 79 14.59 -19.43 9.00
CA GLY A 79 14.43 -20.24 10.22
C GLY A 79 14.14 -21.72 10.00
#